data_AF-A0AAE0CI33-F1
#
_entry.id   AF-A0AAE0CI33-F1
#
_cell.length_a   1.000
_cell.length_b   1.000
_cell.length_c   1.000
_cell.angle_alpha   90.00
_cell.angle_beta   90.00
_cell.angle_gamma   90.00
#
_symmetry.space_group_name_H-M   'P 1'
#
loop_
_entity.id
_entity.type
_entity.pdbx_description
1 polymer ?
#
loop_
_entity_poly.entity_id
_entity_poly.type
_entity_poly.pdbx_seq_one_letter_code
_entity_poly.pdbx_strand_id
1 'polypeptide(L)' 'IDGLVYIEEQVCMFLHILPHHVKNRTIHNRFQRSGETVSRYFNSVLCAVLQLHNILLISPDPVPENCDDEKWKWFK' A
#
# COMPACT_ATOMS: atom_id res chain seq x y z
N ILE A 1 12.37 -11.98 18.37
CA ILE A 1 12.25 -10.85 17.40
C ILE A 1 11.04 -11.05 16.49
N ASP A 2 10.62 -12.28 16.15
CA ASP A 2 9.32 -12.46 15.50
C ASP A 2 8.32 -13.10 16.46
N GLY A 3 7.59 -12.24 17.17
CA GLY A 3 6.37 -12.58 17.91
C GLY A 3 5.13 -12.41 17.03
N LEU A 4 3.94 -12.50 17.62
CA LEU A 4 2.68 -12.25 16.91
C LEU A 4 2.68 -10.86 16.24
N VAL A 5 2.22 -10.77 14.99
CA VAL A 5 2.02 -9.50 14.27
C VAL A 5 0.53 -9.25 14.13
N TYR A 6 0.02 -8.24 14.83
CA TYR A 6 -1.37 -7.85 14.76
C TYR A 6 -1.73 -7.27 13.38
N ILE A 7 -2.99 -7.37 12.98
CA ILE A 7 -3.46 -6.94 11.65
C ILE A 7 -3.15 -5.46 11.42
N GLU A 8 -3.33 -4.64 12.45
CA GLU A 8 -3.03 -3.20 12.44
C GLU A 8 -1.56 -2.95 12.12
N GLU A 9 -0.66 -3.75 12.66
CA GLU A 9 0.77 -3.65 12.38
C GLU A 9 1.09 -4.04 10.94
N GLN A 10 0.45 -5.11 10.43
CA GLN A 10 0.61 -5.54 9.03
C GLN A 10 0.15 -4.43 8.06
N VAL A 11 -1.02 -3.86 8.30
CA VAL A 11 -1.58 -2.77 7.50
C VAL A 11 -0.71 -1.52 7.61
N CYS A 12 -0.22 -1.17 8.81
CA CYS A 12 0.72 -0.08 9.00
C CYS A 12 2.01 -0.27 8.20
N MET A 13 2.59 -1.48 8.20
CA MET A 13 3.78 -1.76 7.39
C MET A 13 3.49 -1.58 5.90
N PHE A 14 2.39 -2.14 5.40
CA PHE A 14 1.99 -2.02 4.00
C PHE A 14 1.80 -0.56 3.57
N LEU A 15 1.02 0.21 4.34
CA LEU A 15 0.75 1.63 4.07
C LEU A 15 1.99 2.52 4.27
N HIS A 16 3.02 2.06 4.98
CA HIS A 16 4.28 2.79 5.08
C HIS A 16 5.22 2.49 3.90
N ILE A 17 5.26 1.23 3.47
CA ILE A 17 6.09 0.77 2.34
C ILE A 17 5.60 1.34 1.02
N LEU A 18 4.31 1.17 0.72
CA LEU A 18 3.75 1.40 -0.61
C LEU A 18 3.85 2.85 -1.11
N PRO A 19 3.40 3.89 -0.36
CA PRO A 19 3.42 5.27 -0.85
C PRO A 19 4.83 5.90 -0.83
N HIS A 20 5.74 5.40 0.01
CA HIS A 20 7.07 5.99 0.19
C HIS A 20 8.21 5.15 -0.39
N HIS A 21 7.89 3.97 -0.96
CA HIS A 21 8.86 3.00 -1.48
C HIS A 21 10.02 2.72 -0.51
N VAL A 22 9.71 2.57 0.79
CA VAL A 22 10.75 2.36 1.79
C VAL A 22 11.27 0.92 1.79
N LYS A 23 12.55 0.75 2.11
CA LYS A 23 13.21 -0.57 2.16
C LYS A 23 12.87 -1.31 3.46
N ASN A 24 12.92 -2.65 3.44
CA ASN A 24 12.67 -3.50 4.62
C ASN A 24 13.52 -3.11 5.84
N ARG A 25 14.74 -2.58 5.64
CA ARG A 25 15.58 -2.09 6.75
C ARG A 25 14.94 -0.93 7.52
N THR A 26 14.25 -0.03 6.83
CA THR A 26 13.54 1.09 7.46
C THR A 26 12.36 0.57 8.30
N ILE A 27 11.62 -0.41 7.78
CA ILE A 27 10.52 -1.05 8.49
C ILE A 27 11.01 -1.86 9.69
N HIS A 28 12.09 -2.61 9.53
CA HIS A 28 12.76 -3.34 10.61
C HIS A 28 13.08 -2.39 11.76
N ASN A 29 13.71 -1.25 11.50
CA ASN A 29 14.05 -0.29 12.54
C ASN A 29 12.80 0.28 13.24
N ARG A 30 11.70 0.47 12.50
CA ARG A 30 10.47 1.07 13.02
C ARG A 30 9.61 0.10 13.83
N PHE A 31 9.47 -1.14 13.37
CA PHE A 31 8.57 -2.14 13.94
C PHE A 31 9.30 -3.26 14.67
N GLN A 32 10.64 -3.28 14.63
CA GLN A 32 11.48 -4.30 15.26
C GLN A 32 11.17 -5.73 14.77
N ARG A 33 10.79 -5.86 13.49
CA ARG A 33 10.45 -7.12 12.82
C ARG A 33 11.52 -7.55 11.85
N SER A 34 11.75 -8.86 11.68
CA SER A 34 12.70 -9.34 10.69
C SER A 34 12.29 -8.93 9.26
N GLY A 35 13.26 -8.81 8.36
CA GLY A 35 12.97 -8.49 6.97
C GLY A 35 12.09 -9.55 6.29
N GLU A 36 12.17 -10.80 6.73
CA GLU A 36 11.30 -11.89 6.28
C GLU A 36 9.86 -11.64 6.73
N THR A 37 9.66 -11.32 8.01
CA THR A 37 8.34 -10.97 8.56
C THR A 37 7.73 -9.77 7.85
N VAL A 38 8.51 -8.73 7.58
CA VAL A 38 8.06 -7.56 6.80
C VAL A 38 7.58 -7.97 5.41
N SER A 39 8.38 -8.75 4.67
CA SER A 39 8.01 -9.21 3.33
C SER A 39 6.77 -10.09 3.34
N ARG A 40 6.64 -11.00 4.32
CA ARG A 40 5.49 -11.89 4.45
C ARG A 40 4.20 -11.10 4.60
N TYR A 41 4.16 -10.20 5.58
CA TYR A 41 2.94 -9.45 5.89
C TYR A 41 2.63 -8.35 4.88
N PHE A 42 3.64 -7.75 4.23
CA PHE A 42 3.41 -6.90 3.08
C PHE A 42 2.64 -7.64 1.97
N ASN A 43 3.07 -8.87 1.62
CA ASN A 43 2.40 -9.67 0.60
C ASN A 43 1.02 -10.17 1.05
N SER A 44 0.84 -10.52 2.32
CA SER A 44 -0.47 -10.90 2.86
C SER A 44 -1.49 -9.76 2.73
N VAL A 45 -1.10 -8.53 3.10
CA VAL A 45 -1.97 -7.35 2.97
C VAL A 45 -2.21 -7.01 1.51
N LEU A 46 -1.18 -7.07 0.65
CA LEU A 46 -1.34 -6.87 -0.79
C LEU A 46 -2.38 -7.83 -1.38
N CYS A 47 -2.29 -9.13 -1.06
CA CYS A 47 -3.23 -10.13 -1.52
C CYS A 47 -4.66 -9.85 -1.06
N ALA A 48 -4.84 -9.42 0.20
CA ALA A 48 -6.15 -9.05 0.72
C ALA A 48 -6.71 -7.81 0.00
N VAL A 49 -5.90 -6.79 -0.23
CA VAL A 49 -6.30 -5.58 -0.99
C VAL A 49 -6.70 -5.93 -2.41
N LEU A 50 -5.95 -6.80 -3.09
CA LEU A 50 -6.28 -7.25 -4.45
C LEU A 50 -7.61 -8.03 -4.49
N GLN A 51 -7.89 -8.86 -3.48
CA GLN A 51 -9.18 -9.57 -3.39
C GLN A 51 -10.33 -8.61 -3.12
N LEU A 52 -10.09 -7.57 -2.32
CA LEU A 52 -11.09 -6.57 -1.95
C LEU A 52 -11.13 -5.37 -2.90
N HIS A 53 -10.40 -5.40 -4.02
CA HIS A 53 -10.23 -4.21 -4.86
C HIS A 53 -11.55 -3.64 -5.36
N ASN A 54 -12.54 -4.48 -5.67
CA ASN A 54 -13.87 -4.04 -6.11
C ASN A 54 -14.64 -3.26 -5.03
N ILE A 55 -14.27 -3.41 -3.76
CA ILE A 55 -14.91 -2.75 -2.62
C ILE A 55 -14.07 -1.55 -2.17
N LEU A 56 -12.74 -1.69 -2.18
CA LEU A 56 -11.81 -0.70 -1.65
C LEU A 56 -11.36 0.34 -2.70
N LEU A 57 -11.27 -0.06 -3.97
CA LEU A 57 -10.82 0.80 -5.05
C LEU A 57 -12.03 1.25 -5.85
N ILE A 58 -12.27 2.56 -5.82
CA ILE A 58 -13.24 3.20 -6.70
C ILE A 58 -12.60 3.21 -8.09
N SER A 59 -13.29 2.63 -9.08
CA SER A 59 -12.90 2.83 -10.47
C SER A 59 -12.96 4.33 -10.77
N PRO A 60 -11.83 4.96 -11.16
CA PRO A 60 -11.85 6.38 -11.46
C PRO A 60 -12.78 6.62 -12.65
N ASP A 61 -13.61 7.66 -12.55
CA ASP A 61 -14.38 8.13 -13.70
C ASP A 61 -13.40 8.60 -14.79
N PRO A 62 -13.70 8.33 -16.07
CA PRO A 62 -12.89 8.85 -17.16
C PRO A 62 -12.89 10.38 -17.12
N VAL A 63 -11.72 10.98 -17.35
CA VAL A 63 -11.59 12.44 -17.44
C VAL A 63 -12.43 12.92 -18.64
N PRO A 64 -13.42 13.81 -18.46
CA PRO A 64 -14.22 14.33 -19.56
C PRO A 64 -13.35 15.03 -20.61
N GLU A 65 -13.71 14.89 -21.89
CA GLU A 65 -12.95 15.49 -23.01
C GLU A 65 -12.85 17.02 -22.90
N ASN A 66 -13.87 17.64 -22.31
CA ASN A 66 -13.98 19.08 -22.02
C ASN A 66 -13.50 19.47 -20.61
N CYS A 67 -12.75 18.61 -19.90
CA CYS A 67 -12.21 18.97 -18.59
C CYS A 67 -11.12 20.05 -18.74
N ASP A 68 -11.37 21.25 -18.22
CA ASP A 68 -10.47 22.41 -18.27
C ASP A 68 -9.48 22.46 -17.08
N ASP A 69 -9.50 21.46 -16.20
CA ASP A 69 -8.58 21.37 -15.06
C ASP A 69 -7.16 21.05 -15.54
N GLU A 70 -6.24 22.00 -15.32
CA GLU A 70 -4.84 21.89 -15.72
C GLU A 70 -4.13 20.65 -15.16
N LYS A 71 -4.56 20.11 -14.02
CA LYS A 71 -3.97 18.88 -13.45
C LYS A 71 -4.10 17.68 -14.39
N TRP A 72 -5.16 17.63 -15.19
CA TRP A 72 -5.45 16.48 -16.05
C TRP A 72 -4.91 16.63 -17.48
N LYS A 73 -4.26 17.75 -17.80
CA LYS A 73 -3.73 18.03 -19.15
C LYS A 73 -2.74 16.97 -19.64
N TRP A 74 -1.99 16.34 -18.75
CA TRP A 74 -1.00 15.30 -19.09
C TRP A 74 -1.60 13.89 -19.23
N PHE A 75 -2.89 13.73 -18.94
CA PHE A 75 -3.61 12.46 -19.00
C PHE A 75 -4.63 12.40 -20.15
N LYS A 76 -4.83 13.50 -20.89
CA LYS A 76 -5.47 13.51 -22.22
C LYS A 76 -4.42 13.19 -23.28
#